data_AF-A0A382K236-F1
#
_entry.id   AF-A0A382K236-F1
#
_cell.length_a   1.000
_cell.length_b   1.000
_cell.length_c   1.000
_cell.angle_alpha   90.00
_cell.angle_beta   90.00
_cell.angle_gamma   90.00
#
_symmetry.space_group_name_H-M   'P 1'
#
loop_
_entity.id
_entity.type
_entity.pdbx_description
1 polymer ?
#
loop_
_entity_poly.entity_id
_entity_poly.type
_entity_poly.pdbx_seq_one_letter_code
_entity_poly.pdbx_strand_id
1 'polypeptide(L)'
;INYQTYERSLIPMPSNGLTIEKSNNSLVFMPNEILEEIPRNLFDDNLNGLIDENNGASIEIAPGVFEDIYLYFDPISGEGLKYIDYKSGIGIGNFLIDESREDGIDNDGDWNQSTDDVGIDGMPGSGDLGEGDGLPTSGMGSDLPGEPNIDKTDVDESDQIGLSSFYYFNFGVGPQMNDDDRIWESMLPGYFNNSISNTDADFLFSSGYFPLQSNQTERFSIALLFGDNLPDLVRNKQTVQTIYNQNYNFAKAPDLPSVWAYAGDNYVTLYWNDIAEQSVDRITGEDFEGYKIYKATNTQYTDSGVITDAFGTPKFNIPIKQFDEINEYEDFFPGHVDGIQFYLGSNTGLVHTWTDSNVINGHRYFYAVTAYDHGSIEKEILPAETSKFVTMDRGGRVITARNVITVVPDAPSIGYVPAPEKRDVYPI
;
A
#
# COMPACT_ATOMS: atom_id res chain seq x y z
N ILE A 1 14.53 -32.61 -3.19
CA ILE A 1 14.09 -31.60 -2.20
C ILE A 1 14.00 -32.27 -0.84
N ASN A 2 14.58 -31.67 0.20
CA ASN A 2 14.33 -32.07 1.58
C ASN A 2 13.01 -31.44 2.03
N TYR A 3 11.92 -32.18 2.19
CA TYR A 3 10.61 -31.58 2.52
C TYR A 3 10.46 -31.06 3.96
N GLN A 4 11.53 -31.12 4.77
CA GLN A 4 11.59 -30.46 6.08
C GLN A 4 12.24 -29.08 6.00
N THR A 5 13.33 -28.95 5.25
CA THR A 5 14.10 -27.70 5.10
C THR A 5 13.84 -26.99 3.79
N TYR A 6 13.17 -27.66 2.85
CA TYR A 6 12.98 -27.30 1.44
C TYR A 6 14.28 -27.09 0.64
N GLU A 7 15.43 -27.42 1.23
CA GLU A 7 16.72 -27.38 0.54
C GLU A 7 16.75 -28.35 -0.64
N ARG A 8 17.33 -27.88 -1.75
CA ARG A 8 17.48 -28.63 -3.00
C ARG A 8 18.91 -29.13 -3.14
N SER A 9 19.07 -30.38 -3.58
CA SER A 9 20.39 -31.01 -3.77
C SER A 9 20.40 -31.84 -5.04
N LEU A 10 21.42 -31.65 -5.87
CA LEU A 10 21.62 -32.46 -7.06
C LEU A 10 22.40 -33.73 -6.69
N ILE A 11 21.79 -34.90 -6.91
CA ILE A 11 22.40 -36.21 -6.69
C ILE A 11 22.29 -37.09 -7.93
N PRO A 12 23.24 -37.99 -8.20
CA PRO A 12 23.06 -39.05 -9.19
C PRO A 12 21.89 -39.96 -8.80
N MET A 13 20.98 -40.23 -9.75
CA MET A 13 19.82 -41.10 -9.51
C MET A 13 20.26 -42.51 -9.02
N PRO A 14 19.84 -42.97 -7.83
CA PRO A 14 20.22 -44.28 -7.30
C PRO A 14 19.67 -45.43 -8.14
N SER A 15 20.42 -46.52 -8.27
CA SER A 15 20.00 -47.72 -9.04
C SER A 15 18.74 -48.41 -8.52
N ASN A 16 18.44 -48.21 -7.24
CA ASN A 16 17.32 -48.77 -6.50
C ASN A 16 16.15 -47.78 -6.36
N GLY A 17 16.21 -46.65 -7.07
CA GLY A 17 15.23 -45.58 -7.00
C GLY A 17 15.50 -44.58 -5.88
N LEU A 18 14.84 -43.43 -5.96
CA LEU A 18 14.84 -42.37 -4.99
C LEU A 18 13.52 -42.39 -4.22
N THR A 19 13.57 -42.51 -2.90
CA THR A 19 12.38 -42.37 -2.06
C THR A 19 12.36 -40.99 -1.44
N ILE A 20 11.26 -40.28 -1.64
CA ILE A 20 10.98 -38.98 -1.03
C ILE A 20 9.87 -39.18 -0.02
N GLU A 21 10.13 -38.76 1.23
CA GLU A 21 9.15 -38.80 2.32
C GLU A 21 8.68 -37.39 2.65
N LYS A 22 7.36 -37.22 2.77
CA LYS A 22 6.71 -35.99 3.25
C LYS A 22 5.57 -36.36 4.18
N SER A 23 5.67 -35.97 5.45
CA SER A 23 4.70 -36.30 6.50
C SER A 23 4.46 -37.82 6.58
N ASN A 24 3.24 -38.30 6.27
CA ASN A 24 2.89 -39.74 6.29
C ASN A 24 2.89 -40.39 4.89
N ASN A 25 3.32 -39.66 3.85
CA ASN A 25 3.30 -40.12 2.46
C ASN A 25 4.74 -40.35 1.96
N SER A 26 4.91 -41.34 1.10
CA SER A 26 6.19 -41.65 0.44
C SER A 26 5.99 -41.84 -1.05
N LEU A 27 6.78 -41.14 -1.86
CA LEU A 27 6.89 -41.35 -3.31
C LEU A 27 8.22 -42.01 -3.64
N VAL A 28 8.19 -42.93 -4.60
CA VAL A 28 9.36 -43.66 -5.06
C VAL A 28 9.53 -43.41 -6.55
N PHE A 29 10.65 -42.81 -6.92
CA PHE A 29 11.03 -42.53 -8.30
C PHE A 29 12.04 -43.56 -8.77
N MET A 30 11.76 -44.26 -9.86
CA MET A 30 12.63 -45.31 -10.40
C MET A 30 13.52 -44.77 -11.53
N PRO A 31 14.71 -45.38 -11.76
CA PRO A 31 15.53 -45.03 -12.91
C PRO A 31 14.78 -45.22 -14.25
N ASN A 32 14.83 -44.20 -15.11
CA ASN A 32 14.12 -44.14 -16.41
C ASN A 32 12.60 -44.13 -16.34
N GLU A 33 12.01 -43.85 -15.17
CA GLU A 33 10.60 -43.54 -15.07
C GLU A 33 10.28 -42.25 -15.84
N ILE A 34 9.11 -42.20 -16.47
CA ILE A 34 8.60 -40.97 -17.08
C ILE A 34 8.04 -40.15 -15.93
N LEU A 35 8.65 -39.00 -15.68
CA LEU A 35 8.22 -38.09 -14.64
C LEU A 35 7.23 -37.10 -15.24
N GLU A 36 6.00 -37.10 -14.74
CA GLU A 36 4.91 -36.21 -15.11
C GLU A 36 4.29 -35.64 -13.84
N GLU A 37 3.81 -34.40 -13.91
CA GLU A 37 3.19 -33.74 -12.77
C GLU A 37 1.87 -34.42 -12.38
N ILE A 38 1.68 -34.69 -11.08
CA ILE A 38 0.43 -35.20 -10.53
C ILE A 38 -0.20 -34.10 -9.66
N PRO A 39 -1.26 -33.42 -10.16
CA PRO A 39 -1.86 -32.32 -9.43
C PRO A 39 -2.37 -32.71 -8.04
N ARG A 40 -2.22 -31.79 -7.09
CA ARG A 40 -2.76 -31.81 -5.72
C ARG A 40 -2.23 -32.93 -4.83
N ASN A 41 -1.04 -33.45 -5.13
CA ASN A 41 -0.40 -34.47 -4.29
C ASN A 41 0.64 -33.88 -3.32
N LEU A 42 0.98 -32.59 -3.44
CA LEU A 42 1.95 -31.85 -2.64
C LEU A 42 3.42 -32.28 -2.83
N PHE A 43 3.72 -32.94 -3.94
CA PHE A 43 5.07 -33.34 -4.33
C PHE A 43 5.49 -32.65 -5.63
N ASP A 44 6.80 -32.54 -5.80
CA ASP A 44 7.45 -32.28 -7.09
C ASP A 44 7.60 -33.64 -7.79
N ASP A 45 6.66 -33.99 -8.67
CA ASP A 45 6.63 -35.30 -9.33
C ASP A 45 7.56 -35.36 -10.55
N ASN A 46 7.79 -34.21 -11.18
CA ASN A 46 8.65 -34.11 -12.35
C ASN A 46 10.13 -33.81 -12.00
N LEU A 47 10.41 -33.60 -10.70
CA LEU A 47 11.71 -33.28 -10.10
C LEU A 47 12.34 -32.02 -10.69
N ASN A 48 11.52 -31.06 -11.12
CA ASN A 48 11.99 -29.80 -11.71
C ASN A 48 12.20 -28.70 -10.67
N GLY A 49 11.90 -28.94 -9.39
CA GLY A 49 12.09 -28.01 -8.29
C GLY A 49 10.84 -27.25 -7.86
N LEU A 50 9.75 -27.33 -8.61
CA LEU A 50 8.44 -26.78 -8.25
C LEU A 50 7.56 -27.88 -7.67
N ILE A 51 6.82 -27.55 -6.61
CA ILE A 51 5.98 -28.51 -5.88
C ILE A 51 4.53 -28.26 -6.24
N ASP A 52 3.82 -29.30 -6.64
CA ASP A 52 2.39 -29.26 -6.95
C ASP A 52 2.07 -28.10 -7.92
N GLU A 53 2.62 -28.21 -9.13
CA GLU A 53 2.47 -27.28 -10.25
C GLU A 53 1.03 -27.34 -10.81
N ASN A 54 0.02 -27.29 -9.94
CA ASN A 54 -1.36 -27.19 -10.37
C ASN A 54 -1.64 -25.76 -10.83
N ASN A 55 -1.61 -25.62 -12.14
CA ASN A 55 -1.81 -24.37 -12.84
C ASN A 55 -3.29 -24.07 -13.12
N GLY A 56 -4.26 -24.72 -12.46
CA GLY A 56 -5.66 -24.41 -12.69
C GLY A 56 -6.67 -24.81 -11.60
N ALA A 57 -7.86 -24.23 -11.74
CA ALA A 57 -9.03 -24.50 -10.91
C ALA A 57 -10.25 -24.76 -11.81
N SER A 58 -10.92 -25.89 -11.60
CA SER A 58 -12.25 -26.14 -12.16
C SER A 58 -13.29 -25.38 -11.33
N ILE A 59 -13.83 -24.30 -11.88
CA ILE A 59 -14.80 -23.44 -11.20
C ILE A 59 -16.20 -23.80 -11.70
N GLU A 60 -17.13 -24.06 -10.78
CA GLU A 60 -18.53 -24.27 -11.14
C GLU A 60 -19.18 -22.91 -11.44
N ILE A 61 -19.41 -22.62 -12.73
CA ILE A 61 -20.00 -21.35 -13.20
C ILE A 61 -21.54 -21.40 -13.26
N ALA A 62 -22.10 -22.61 -13.28
CA ALA A 62 -23.54 -22.87 -13.17
C ALA A 62 -23.72 -24.30 -12.65
N PRO A 63 -24.90 -24.67 -12.11
CA PRO A 63 -25.13 -26.02 -11.58
C PRO A 63 -24.77 -27.12 -12.59
N GLY A 64 -23.69 -27.86 -12.32
CA GLY A 64 -23.15 -28.92 -13.17
C GLY A 64 -22.33 -28.46 -14.39
N VAL A 65 -22.00 -27.17 -14.49
CA VAL A 65 -21.15 -26.59 -15.54
C VAL A 65 -19.86 -26.08 -14.90
N PHE A 66 -18.76 -26.74 -15.24
CA PHE A 66 -17.43 -26.40 -14.76
C PHE A 66 -16.62 -25.74 -15.87
N GLU A 67 -15.87 -24.71 -15.52
CA GLU A 67 -14.88 -24.06 -16.40
C GLU A 67 -13.51 -24.23 -15.75
N ASP A 68 -12.58 -24.83 -16.49
CA ASP A 68 -11.19 -24.95 -16.05
C ASP A 68 -10.48 -23.63 -16.33
N ILE A 69 -10.19 -22.88 -15.28
CA ILE A 69 -9.34 -21.69 -15.36
C ILE A 69 -7.92 -22.13 -15.10
N TYR A 70 -7.05 -21.98 -16.10
CA TYR A 70 -5.62 -22.18 -15.93
C TYR A 70 -4.93 -20.84 -15.71
N LEU A 71 -4.17 -20.70 -14.62
CA LEU A 71 -3.04 -19.79 -14.55
C LEU A 71 -1.98 -20.34 -15.51
N TYR A 72 -1.99 -19.92 -16.77
CA TYR A 72 -0.96 -20.34 -17.71
C TYR A 72 0.42 -19.91 -17.18
N PHE A 73 1.27 -20.89 -16.90
CA PHE A 73 2.67 -20.71 -16.56
C PHE A 73 3.49 -21.36 -17.67
N ASP A 74 4.19 -20.56 -18.49
CA ASP A 74 5.06 -21.05 -19.56
C ASP A 74 6.52 -20.74 -19.21
N PRO A 75 7.32 -21.76 -18.85
CA PRO A 75 8.75 -21.61 -18.56
C PRO A 75 9.57 -21.11 -19.76
N ILE A 76 9.08 -21.30 -20.99
CA ILE A 76 9.82 -21.04 -22.23
C ILE A 76 9.60 -19.60 -22.72
N SER A 77 8.41 -19.03 -22.47
CA SER A 77 8.11 -17.63 -22.83
C SER A 77 8.61 -16.62 -21.80
N GLY A 78 8.94 -17.04 -20.58
CA GLY A 78 9.27 -16.16 -19.46
C GLY A 78 8.06 -15.60 -18.71
N GLU A 79 6.84 -16.00 -19.10
CA GLU A 79 5.61 -15.74 -18.35
C GLU A 79 5.30 -16.95 -17.45
N GLY A 80 5.97 -17.05 -16.29
CA GLY A 80 5.79 -18.16 -15.35
C GLY A 80 6.54 -17.97 -14.03
N LEU A 81 6.40 -18.93 -13.10
CA LEU A 81 7.23 -18.97 -11.89
C LEU A 81 8.70 -19.05 -12.29
N LYS A 82 9.56 -18.21 -11.71
CA LYS A 82 11.01 -18.35 -11.86
C LYS A 82 11.43 -19.55 -11.01
N TYR A 83 12.10 -20.52 -11.61
CA TYR A 83 12.62 -21.69 -10.91
C TYR A 83 13.93 -22.14 -11.53
N ILE A 84 14.69 -22.93 -10.77
CA ILE A 84 15.89 -23.59 -11.27
C ILE A 84 15.50 -24.99 -11.73
N ASP A 85 15.49 -25.22 -13.04
CA ASP A 85 15.45 -26.57 -13.60
C ASP A 85 16.86 -27.17 -13.51
N TYR A 86 17.08 -27.97 -12.47
CA TYR A 86 18.37 -28.61 -12.24
C TYR A 86 18.77 -29.64 -13.31
N LYS A 87 17.84 -30.07 -14.18
CA LYS A 87 18.09 -31.02 -15.27
C LYS A 87 18.50 -30.31 -16.56
N SER A 88 17.79 -29.24 -16.94
CA SER A 88 18.12 -28.46 -18.14
C SER A 88 19.13 -27.34 -17.89
N GLY A 89 19.32 -26.95 -16.64
CA GLY A 89 20.15 -25.82 -16.22
C GLY A 89 19.48 -24.45 -16.41
N ILE A 90 18.20 -24.42 -16.79
CA ILE A 90 17.41 -23.19 -16.89
C ILE A 90 17.28 -22.60 -15.48
N GLY A 91 17.36 -21.27 -15.37
CA GLY A 91 17.22 -20.55 -14.10
C GLY A 91 18.49 -20.45 -13.25
N ILE A 92 19.53 -21.27 -13.47
CA ILE A 92 20.77 -21.24 -12.66
C ILE A 92 21.47 -19.87 -12.64
N GLY A 93 21.34 -19.09 -13.72
CA GLY A 93 21.94 -17.75 -13.81
C GLY A 93 21.05 -16.62 -13.29
N ASN A 94 19.89 -16.93 -12.70
CA ASN A 94 19.00 -15.95 -12.11
C ASN A 94 19.22 -15.97 -10.59
N PHE A 95 19.86 -14.93 -10.07
CA PHE A 95 20.19 -14.79 -8.65
C PHE A 95 18.98 -14.39 -7.78
N LEU A 96 17.85 -14.04 -8.42
CA LEU A 96 16.56 -13.74 -7.80
C LEU A 96 15.65 -14.97 -7.71
N ILE A 97 16.23 -16.17 -7.55
CA ILE A 97 15.46 -17.40 -7.30
C ILE A 97 15.96 -17.98 -5.99
N ASP A 98 15.05 -18.28 -5.08
CA ASP A 98 15.38 -18.75 -3.73
C ASP A 98 16.24 -17.70 -2.98
N GLU A 99 15.94 -16.42 -3.21
CA GLU A 99 16.72 -15.29 -2.72
C GLU A 99 16.48 -15.00 -1.23
N SER A 100 17.52 -14.51 -0.56
CA SER A 100 17.52 -14.18 0.87
C SER A 100 17.89 -12.72 1.10
N ARG A 101 17.00 -11.96 1.73
CA ARG A 101 17.22 -10.56 2.19
C ARG A 101 18.15 -10.40 3.39
N GLU A 102 19.03 -11.36 3.59
CA GLU A 102 19.93 -11.47 4.74
C GLU A 102 21.30 -12.00 4.30
N ASP A 103 21.68 -11.82 3.03
CA ASP A 103 22.97 -12.27 2.53
C ASP A 103 23.96 -11.12 2.27
N GLY A 104 23.49 -9.86 2.28
CA GLY A 104 24.32 -8.68 2.08
C GLY A 104 24.76 -8.49 0.64
N ILE A 105 24.07 -9.10 -0.32
CA ILE A 105 24.40 -9.07 -1.74
C ILE A 105 23.30 -8.28 -2.46
N ASP A 106 23.73 -7.44 -3.40
CA ASP A 106 22.86 -6.79 -4.38
C ASP A 106 22.68 -7.78 -5.55
N ASN A 107 21.57 -8.50 -5.55
CA ASN A 107 21.31 -9.67 -6.38
C ASN A 107 20.78 -9.29 -7.76
N ASP A 108 20.04 -8.19 -7.86
CA ASP A 108 19.53 -7.67 -9.14
C ASP A 108 20.42 -6.58 -9.77
N GLY A 109 21.34 -6.01 -8.99
CA GLY A 109 22.36 -5.07 -9.46
C GLY A 109 21.88 -3.63 -9.55
N ASP A 110 20.81 -3.26 -8.84
CA ASP A 110 20.19 -1.94 -8.91
C ASP A 110 20.73 -0.93 -7.87
N TRP A 111 21.47 -1.41 -6.86
CA TRP A 111 22.14 -0.56 -5.87
C TRP A 111 23.19 0.35 -6.52
N ASN A 112 23.11 1.65 -6.22
CA ASN A 112 23.96 2.66 -6.82
C ASN A 112 24.78 3.43 -5.79
N GLN A 113 26.10 3.25 -5.84
CA GLN A 113 27.08 3.95 -4.99
C GLN A 113 26.90 5.48 -4.91
N SER A 114 26.40 6.13 -5.95
CA SER A 114 26.27 7.60 -5.94
C SER A 114 25.02 8.12 -5.22
N THR A 115 24.00 7.28 -5.04
CA THR A 115 22.69 7.68 -4.50
C THR A 115 22.31 6.92 -3.25
N ASP A 116 22.77 5.67 -3.11
CA ASP A 116 22.29 4.71 -2.12
C ASP A 116 23.31 4.45 -1.00
N ASP A 117 24.55 4.93 -1.16
CA ASP A 117 25.66 4.88 -0.18
C ASP A 117 25.45 5.91 0.96
N VAL A 118 24.37 5.71 1.72
CA VAL A 118 23.87 6.60 2.77
C VAL A 118 24.00 6.01 4.18
N GLY A 119 24.61 4.83 4.30
CA GLY A 119 24.86 4.16 5.56
C GLY A 119 23.66 3.43 6.19
N ILE A 120 23.92 2.80 7.33
CA ILE A 120 23.06 1.79 7.96
C ILE A 120 21.73 2.34 8.47
N ASP A 121 21.63 3.62 8.79
CA ASP A 121 20.38 4.30 9.13
C ASP A 121 19.57 4.73 7.90
N GLY A 122 20.16 4.61 6.72
CA GLY A 122 19.58 4.95 5.43
C GLY A 122 19.28 6.44 5.30
N MET A 123 20.04 7.32 5.97
CA MET A 123 19.90 8.76 5.93
C MET A 123 21.20 9.43 5.48
N PRO A 124 21.20 10.15 4.34
CA PRO A 124 22.41 10.82 3.86
C PRO A 124 22.88 11.91 4.82
N GLY A 125 24.19 12.00 5.02
CA GLY A 125 24.84 13.01 5.84
C GLY A 125 24.77 12.77 7.35
N SER A 126 24.37 11.57 7.78
CA SER A 126 24.30 11.17 9.20
C SER A 126 25.68 10.90 9.81
N GLY A 127 26.67 10.57 8.96
CA GLY A 127 28.02 10.19 9.33
C GLY A 127 28.10 8.81 9.99
N ASP A 128 27.14 7.93 9.70
CA ASP A 128 26.99 6.64 10.34
C ASP A 128 27.80 5.53 9.64
N LEU A 129 27.58 4.27 10.05
CA LEU A 129 28.35 3.13 9.54
C LEU A 129 27.84 2.73 8.16
N GLY A 130 28.74 2.61 7.19
CA GLY A 130 28.41 2.24 5.81
C GLY A 130 28.42 3.45 4.87
N GLU A 131 28.15 4.65 5.39
CA GLU A 131 28.05 5.85 4.55
C GLU A 131 29.38 6.23 3.87
N GLY A 132 29.32 6.38 2.54
CA GLY A 132 30.40 6.83 1.68
C GLY A 132 31.54 5.81 1.54
N ASP A 133 31.30 4.54 1.87
CA ASP A 133 32.32 3.49 1.82
C ASP A 133 32.35 2.72 0.48
N GLY A 134 31.32 2.93 -0.35
CA GLY A 134 31.19 2.35 -1.67
C GLY A 134 30.75 0.90 -1.72
N LEU A 135 30.20 0.36 -0.63
CA LEU A 135 29.68 -0.99 -0.52
C LEU A 135 28.24 -0.97 0.01
N PRO A 136 27.35 -1.84 -0.53
CA PRO A 136 26.00 -1.95 -0.01
C PRO A 136 25.97 -2.32 1.48
N THR A 137 25.21 -1.56 2.25
CA THR A 137 25.02 -1.76 3.70
C THR A 137 23.56 -2.07 4.01
N SER A 138 23.21 -3.35 4.00
CA SER A 138 21.83 -3.81 4.24
C SER A 138 21.29 -3.58 5.65
N GLY A 139 22.16 -3.25 6.60
CA GLY A 139 21.82 -3.19 8.01
C GLY A 139 21.36 -4.53 8.61
N MET A 140 21.60 -5.66 7.95
CA MET A 140 21.32 -7.00 8.49
C MET A 140 21.81 -7.15 9.95
N GLY A 141 20.98 -7.77 10.80
CA GLY A 141 21.32 -7.99 12.21
C GLY A 141 21.28 -6.73 13.09
N SER A 142 20.79 -5.61 12.57
CA SER A 142 20.56 -4.37 13.31
C SER A 142 19.08 -3.94 13.28
N ASP A 143 18.70 -3.07 14.22
CA ASP A 143 17.37 -2.44 14.28
C ASP A 143 17.20 -1.28 13.29
N LEU A 144 18.28 -0.88 12.60
CA LEU A 144 18.30 0.22 11.64
C LEU A 144 17.90 -0.29 10.27
N PRO A 145 17.31 0.54 9.38
CA PRO A 145 16.73 0.07 8.12
C PRO A 145 17.73 -0.38 7.05
N GLY A 146 19.01 -0.02 7.10
CA GLY A 146 19.95 -0.20 6.00
C GLY A 146 19.83 0.86 4.91
N GLU A 147 20.74 0.80 3.95
CA GLU A 147 20.75 1.61 2.72
C GLU A 147 19.59 1.26 1.80
N PRO A 148 19.14 2.16 0.90
CA PRO A 148 18.15 1.85 -0.14
C PRO A 148 18.63 0.73 -1.09
N ASN A 149 17.68 0.03 -1.73
CA ASN A 149 17.94 -0.95 -2.79
C ASN A 149 18.97 -2.02 -2.39
N ILE A 150 18.87 -2.54 -1.16
CA ILE A 150 19.67 -3.69 -0.73
C ILE A 150 18.93 -4.50 0.35
N ASP A 151 18.86 -5.82 0.17
CA ASP A 151 18.31 -6.81 1.09
C ASP A 151 16.94 -6.34 1.66
N LYS A 152 16.92 -5.83 2.89
CA LYS A 152 15.71 -5.52 3.65
C LYS A 152 15.05 -4.20 3.29
N THR A 153 15.72 -3.37 2.51
CA THR A 153 15.14 -2.16 1.91
C THR A 153 14.71 -2.39 0.47
N ASP A 154 15.11 -3.52 -0.12
CA ASP A 154 14.72 -3.92 -1.47
C ASP A 154 13.65 -5.01 -1.46
N VAL A 155 12.49 -4.75 -2.03
CA VAL A 155 11.35 -5.67 -2.01
C VAL A 155 11.33 -6.62 -3.20
N ASP A 156 12.01 -6.28 -4.28
CA ASP A 156 12.17 -7.13 -5.46
C ASP A 156 13.35 -8.11 -5.32
N GLU A 157 14.25 -7.87 -4.38
CA GLU A 157 15.22 -8.84 -3.83
C GLU A 157 14.60 -9.86 -2.84
N SER A 158 13.28 -10.06 -2.92
CA SER A 158 12.57 -11.01 -2.07
C SER A 158 11.74 -11.95 -2.91
N ASP A 159 11.93 -13.24 -2.67
CA ASP A 159 10.98 -14.25 -3.13
C ASP A 159 9.58 -13.95 -2.57
N GLN A 160 8.61 -13.92 -3.48
CA GLN A 160 7.22 -13.68 -3.11
C GLN A 160 6.56 -14.97 -2.64
N ILE A 161 5.96 -14.92 -1.44
CA ILE A 161 5.03 -15.98 -1.01
C ILE A 161 3.72 -15.81 -1.79
N GLY A 162 3.55 -16.65 -2.81
CA GLY A 162 2.42 -16.59 -3.72
C GLY A 162 1.07 -16.96 -3.10
N LEU A 163 0.01 -16.46 -3.73
CA LEU A 163 -1.39 -16.80 -3.44
C LEU A 163 -1.72 -18.18 -4.02
N SER A 164 -2.07 -19.16 -3.17
CA SER A 164 -2.44 -20.51 -3.61
C SER A 164 -3.92 -20.84 -3.44
N SER A 165 -4.66 -20.08 -2.64
CA SER A 165 -6.12 -20.18 -2.55
C SER A 165 -6.74 -18.83 -2.25
N PHE A 166 -7.94 -18.62 -2.80
CA PHE A 166 -8.76 -17.44 -2.56
C PHE A 166 -10.23 -17.85 -2.49
N TYR A 167 -10.86 -17.59 -1.34
CA TYR A 167 -12.26 -17.84 -1.11
C TYR A 167 -13.00 -16.56 -0.76
N TYR A 168 -13.89 -16.13 -1.65
CA TYR A 168 -14.78 -15.00 -1.42
C TYR A 168 -16.18 -15.48 -1.06
N PHE A 169 -16.74 -15.01 0.07
CA PHE A 169 -18.01 -15.50 0.59
C PHE A 169 -18.86 -14.42 1.27
N ASN A 170 -20.19 -14.64 1.29
CA ASN A 170 -21.13 -13.71 1.92
C ASN A 170 -20.98 -13.67 3.43
N PHE A 171 -21.07 -12.47 3.99
CA PHE A 171 -21.13 -12.26 5.42
C PHE A 171 -22.27 -13.10 6.04
N GLY A 172 -21.93 -13.94 7.03
CA GLY A 172 -22.88 -14.82 7.72
C GLY A 172 -23.18 -16.18 7.06
N VAL A 173 -22.73 -16.43 5.83
CA VAL A 173 -22.84 -17.75 5.15
C VAL A 173 -21.48 -18.47 5.10
N GLY A 174 -20.40 -17.70 5.21
CA GLY A 174 -19.02 -18.19 5.22
C GLY A 174 -18.66 -19.19 6.31
N PRO A 175 -17.44 -19.74 6.23
CA PRO A 175 -16.87 -20.54 7.31
C PRO A 175 -16.84 -19.69 8.57
N GLN A 176 -17.33 -20.27 9.67
CA GLN A 176 -17.27 -19.60 10.96
C GLN A 176 -15.85 -19.73 11.49
N MET A 177 -15.35 -18.72 12.20
CA MET A 177 -13.96 -18.70 12.69
C MET A 177 -13.65 -19.82 13.72
N ASN A 178 -14.66 -20.57 14.15
CA ASN A 178 -14.55 -21.72 15.06
C ASN A 178 -14.75 -23.07 14.36
N ASP A 179 -14.89 -23.09 13.03
CA ASP A 179 -15.08 -24.27 12.21
C ASP A 179 -13.77 -24.60 11.48
N ASP A 180 -12.81 -25.13 12.27
CA ASP A 180 -11.42 -25.34 11.84
C ASP A 180 -11.33 -26.18 10.55
N ASP A 181 -12.13 -27.26 10.44
CA ASP A 181 -12.12 -28.14 9.28
C ASP A 181 -12.54 -27.40 8.01
N ARG A 182 -13.61 -26.59 8.08
CA ARG A 182 -14.11 -25.84 6.92
C ARG A 182 -13.17 -24.70 6.52
N ILE A 183 -12.53 -24.03 7.49
CA ILE A 183 -11.49 -23.03 7.21
C ILE A 183 -10.31 -23.71 6.53
N TRP A 184 -9.83 -24.83 7.08
CA TRP A 184 -8.71 -25.59 6.56
C TRP A 184 -8.94 -26.04 5.11
N GLU A 185 -10.09 -26.63 4.82
CA GLU A 185 -10.48 -27.03 3.46
C GLU A 185 -10.49 -25.85 2.48
N SER A 186 -10.94 -24.67 2.94
CA SER A 186 -10.97 -23.46 2.12
C SER A 186 -9.58 -22.86 1.86
N MET A 187 -8.60 -23.15 2.72
CA MET A 187 -7.22 -22.66 2.61
C MET A 187 -6.30 -23.61 1.83
N LEU A 188 -6.78 -24.79 1.41
CA LEU A 188 -5.99 -25.74 0.64
C LEU A 188 -5.55 -25.12 -0.70
N PRO A 189 -4.27 -25.30 -1.11
CA PRO A 189 -3.79 -24.87 -2.42
C PRO A 189 -4.68 -25.36 -3.57
N GLY A 190 -4.93 -24.49 -4.55
CA GLY A 190 -5.79 -24.75 -5.71
C GLY A 190 -7.28 -24.48 -5.50
N TYR A 191 -7.69 -24.00 -4.31
CA TYR A 191 -9.07 -23.58 -4.06
C TYR A 191 -9.27 -22.10 -4.43
N PHE A 192 -9.89 -21.84 -5.59
CA PHE A 192 -10.25 -20.49 -6.03
C PHE A 192 -11.76 -20.41 -6.25
N ASN A 193 -12.43 -19.54 -5.50
CA ASN A 193 -13.87 -19.36 -5.58
C ASN A 193 -14.23 -17.87 -5.68
N ASN A 194 -14.76 -17.49 -6.85
CA ASN A 194 -15.22 -16.15 -7.20
C ASN A 194 -16.74 -16.08 -7.44
N SER A 195 -17.50 -17.05 -6.93
CA SER A 195 -18.91 -17.27 -7.28
C SER A 195 -19.88 -16.19 -6.80
N ILE A 196 -19.42 -15.21 -6.01
CA ILE A 196 -20.25 -14.14 -5.49
C ILE A 196 -19.82 -12.76 -6.04
N SER A 197 -20.80 -11.89 -6.29
CA SER A 197 -20.56 -10.48 -6.62
C SER A 197 -21.66 -9.60 -6.01
N ASN A 198 -21.39 -8.30 -5.87
CA ASN A 198 -22.35 -7.26 -5.45
C ASN A 198 -23.06 -7.56 -4.11
N THR A 199 -22.30 -7.95 -3.10
CA THR A 199 -22.82 -8.39 -1.81
C THR A 199 -21.86 -8.03 -0.69
N ASP A 200 -22.38 -7.96 0.53
CA ASP A 200 -21.58 -7.79 1.74
C ASP A 200 -20.84 -9.10 2.01
N ALA A 201 -19.52 -9.06 1.89
CA ALA A 201 -18.70 -10.25 1.76
C ALA A 201 -17.36 -10.10 2.46
N ASP A 202 -16.86 -11.24 2.90
CA ASP A 202 -15.53 -11.42 3.44
C ASP A 202 -14.72 -12.31 2.48
N PHE A 203 -13.40 -12.24 2.59
CA PHE A 203 -12.50 -13.11 1.82
C PHE A 203 -11.50 -13.80 2.75
N LEU A 204 -11.16 -15.04 2.40
CA LEU A 204 -10.01 -15.77 2.91
C LEU A 204 -9.02 -15.95 1.76
N PHE A 205 -7.74 -15.72 2.03
CA PHE A 205 -6.67 -16.05 1.11
C PHE A 205 -5.60 -16.83 1.88
N SER A 206 -4.92 -17.72 1.18
CA SER A 206 -3.82 -18.50 1.73
C SER A 206 -2.68 -18.65 0.73
N SER A 207 -1.50 -18.87 1.27
CA SER A 207 -0.32 -19.28 0.53
C SER A 207 -0.16 -20.79 0.54
N GLY A 208 0.71 -21.28 -0.35
CA GLY A 208 1.12 -22.68 -0.36
C GLY A 208 1.82 -23.08 0.93
N TYR A 209 2.13 -24.37 1.05
CA TYR A 209 2.90 -24.87 2.19
C TYR A 209 4.36 -24.46 2.07
N PHE A 210 4.83 -23.63 3.01
CA PHE A 210 6.23 -23.26 3.15
C PHE A 210 6.70 -23.56 4.59
N PRO A 211 7.99 -23.89 4.80
CA PRO A 211 8.53 -24.07 6.13
C PRO A 211 8.70 -22.71 6.80
N LEU A 212 8.20 -22.58 8.03
CA LEU A 212 8.48 -21.42 8.89
C LEU A 212 9.30 -21.88 10.09
N GLN A 213 10.61 -21.66 10.05
CA GLN A 213 11.52 -22.07 11.11
C GLN A 213 11.40 -21.18 12.36
N SER A 214 11.90 -21.67 13.49
CA SER A 214 11.94 -20.86 14.71
C SER A 214 12.80 -19.61 14.49
N ASN A 215 12.24 -18.44 14.82
CA ASN A 215 12.82 -17.11 14.60
C ASN A 215 12.93 -16.67 13.12
N GLN A 216 12.39 -17.43 12.17
CA GLN A 216 12.24 -16.97 10.79
C GLN A 216 11.07 -16.00 10.69
N THR A 217 11.24 -14.93 9.92
CA THR A 217 10.20 -13.93 9.66
C THR A 217 9.92 -13.89 8.17
N GLU A 218 8.70 -14.24 7.80
CA GLU A 218 8.20 -14.07 6.44
C GLU A 218 7.35 -12.81 6.34
N ARG A 219 7.46 -12.11 5.21
CA ARG A 219 6.74 -10.87 4.95
C ARG A 219 5.71 -11.10 3.84
N PHE A 220 4.54 -10.49 4.02
CA PHE A 220 3.47 -10.54 3.03
C PHE A 220 3.07 -9.13 2.66
N SER A 221 2.87 -8.91 1.38
CA SER A 221 2.43 -7.63 0.84
C SER A 221 1.06 -7.79 0.22
N ILE A 222 0.12 -6.98 0.69
CA ILE A 222 -1.29 -7.10 0.31
C ILE A 222 -1.75 -5.76 -0.24
N ALA A 223 -2.28 -5.79 -1.46
CA ALA A 223 -2.92 -4.64 -2.10
C ALA A 223 -4.41 -4.92 -2.28
N LEU A 224 -5.25 -4.03 -1.75
CA LEU A 224 -6.68 -4.01 -2.09
C LEU A 224 -6.91 -2.96 -3.20
N LEU A 225 -7.29 -3.45 -4.38
CA LEU A 225 -7.50 -2.62 -5.55
C LEU A 225 -8.99 -2.38 -5.76
N PHE A 226 -9.37 -1.12 -5.83
CA PHE A 226 -10.72 -0.68 -6.16
C PHE A 226 -10.67 0.15 -7.44
N GLY A 227 -11.77 0.22 -8.19
CA GLY A 227 -11.88 1.09 -9.35
C GLY A 227 -13.34 1.19 -9.79
N ASP A 228 -13.71 2.35 -10.34
CA ASP A 228 -15.09 2.60 -10.78
C ASP A 228 -15.47 1.74 -12.00
N ASN A 229 -14.47 1.32 -12.77
CA ASN A 229 -14.59 0.47 -13.94
C ASN A 229 -13.27 -0.31 -14.16
N LEU A 230 -13.30 -1.30 -15.06
CA LEU A 230 -12.13 -2.14 -15.35
C LEU A 230 -10.89 -1.33 -15.79
N PRO A 231 -10.98 -0.33 -16.68
CA PRO A 231 -9.84 0.53 -17.00
C PRO A 231 -9.24 1.25 -15.78
N ASP A 232 -10.08 1.80 -14.90
CA ASP A 232 -9.62 2.45 -13.66
C ASP A 232 -8.96 1.46 -12.70
N LEU A 233 -9.53 0.26 -12.55
CA LEU A 233 -8.93 -0.82 -11.76
C LEU A 233 -7.54 -1.22 -12.28
N VAL A 234 -7.38 -1.33 -13.61
CA VAL A 234 -6.09 -1.67 -14.24
C VAL A 234 -5.05 -0.57 -14.01
N ARG A 235 -5.44 0.71 -14.08
CA ARG A 235 -4.53 1.81 -13.77
C ARG A 235 -4.14 1.83 -12.29
N ASN A 236 -5.11 1.64 -11.40
CA ASN A 236 -4.84 1.53 -9.97
C ASN A 236 -3.90 0.35 -9.66
N LYS A 237 -4.05 -0.78 -10.36
CA LYS A 237 -3.08 -1.89 -10.29
C LYS A 237 -1.67 -1.43 -10.71
N GLN A 238 -1.55 -0.73 -11.83
CA GLN A 238 -0.25 -0.24 -12.32
C GLN A 238 0.41 0.69 -11.30
N THR A 239 -0.34 1.65 -10.75
CA THR A 239 0.17 2.55 -9.71
C THR A 239 0.64 1.79 -8.47
N VAL A 240 -0.15 0.82 -7.99
CA VAL A 240 0.26 0.01 -6.83
C VAL A 240 1.47 -0.86 -7.13
N GLN A 241 1.60 -1.38 -8.35
CA GLN A 241 2.81 -2.10 -8.76
C GLN A 241 4.03 -1.18 -8.78
N THR A 242 3.89 0.06 -9.26
CA THR A 242 4.97 1.04 -9.20
C THR A 242 5.39 1.31 -7.75
N ILE A 243 4.43 1.47 -6.83
CA ILE A 243 4.72 1.66 -5.40
C ILE A 243 5.44 0.45 -4.80
N TYR A 244 5.02 -0.76 -5.17
CA TYR A 244 5.70 -1.99 -4.78
C TYR A 244 7.15 -1.94 -5.26
N ASN A 245 7.38 -1.75 -6.56
CA ASN A 245 8.72 -1.70 -7.15
C ASN A 245 9.58 -0.49 -6.69
N GLN A 246 8.98 0.47 -6.00
CA GLN A 246 9.68 1.58 -5.36
C GLN A 246 9.91 1.32 -3.87
N ASN A 247 9.98 0.06 -3.44
CA ASN A 247 10.32 -0.30 -2.06
C ASN A 247 9.37 0.26 -0.99
N TYR A 248 8.09 0.45 -1.33
CA TYR A 248 7.08 1.13 -0.48
C TYR A 248 7.47 2.55 -0.08
N ASN A 249 8.30 3.22 -0.89
CA ASN A 249 8.60 4.63 -0.72
C ASN A 249 7.37 5.46 -1.09
N PHE A 250 6.44 5.60 -0.14
CA PHE A 250 5.28 6.44 -0.27
C PHE A 250 5.70 7.92 -0.28
N ALA A 251 5.00 8.72 -1.09
CA ALA A 251 4.84 10.13 -0.76
C ALA A 251 4.11 10.21 0.59
N LYS A 252 4.81 10.63 1.64
CA LYS A 252 4.25 10.76 2.97
C LYS A 252 3.76 12.20 3.14
N ALA A 253 2.44 12.35 3.24
CA ALA A 253 1.86 13.65 3.52
C ALA A 253 2.39 14.22 4.87
N PRO A 254 2.45 15.56 5.02
CA PRO A 254 2.89 16.19 6.25
C PRO A 254 2.06 15.80 7.49
N ASP A 255 2.56 16.16 8.68
CA ASP A 255 1.86 15.92 9.93
C ASP A 255 0.47 16.58 9.94
N LEU A 256 -0.56 15.78 10.26
CA LEU A 256 -1.96 16.21 10.18
C LEU A 256 -2.21 17.45 11.08
N PRO A 257 -2.65 18.61 10.57
CA PRO A 257 -2.87 19.79 11.41
C PRO A 257 -4.11 19.62 12.29
N SER A 258 -4.25 20.43 13.34
CA SER A 258 -5.45 20.51 14.18
C SER A 258 -6.20 21.80 13.88
N VAL A 259 -7.52 21.71 13.68
CA VAL A 259 -8.35 22.86 13.32
C VAL A 259 -9.38 23.18 14.40
N TRP A 260 -9.62 24.47 14.59
CA TRP A 260 -10.68 25.03 15.42
C TRP A 260 -11.49 26.02 14.60
N ALA A 261 -12.71 26.30 15.04
CA ALA A 261 -13.57 27.23 14.35
C ALA A 261 -14.38 28.09 15.33
N TYR A 262 -14.63 29.32 14.92
CA TYR A 262 -15.55 30.24 15.54
C TYR A 262 -16.60 30.66 14.51
N ALA A 263 -17.87 30.50 14.83
CA ALA A 263 -18.97 30.84 13.93
C ALA A 263 -19.79 32.01 14.49
N GLY A 264 -20.18 32.93 13.61
CA GLY A 264 -21.03 34.07 13.91
C GLY A 264 -22.07 34.32 12.82
N ASP A 265 -22.68 35.50 12.83
CA ASP A 265 -23.77 35.85 11.92
C ASP A 265 -23.28 35.96 10.46
N ASN A 266 -23.58 34.93 9.65
CA ASN A 266 -23.16 34.76 8.26
C ASN A 266 -21.63 34.68 8.05
N TYR A 267 -20.87 34.25 9.06
CA TYR A 267 -19.45 33.96 8.88
C TYR A 267 -18.94 32.81 9.75
N VAL A 268 -17.86 32.18 9.30
CA VAL A 268 -17.08 31.19 10.07
C VAL A 268 -15.62 31.56 9.94
N THR A 269 -14.90 31.66 11.06
CA THR A 269 -13.44 31.81 11.08
C THR A 269 -12.80 30.51 11.54
N LEU A 270 -11.90 29.97 10.73
CA LEU A 270 -11.09 28.80 11.04
C LEU A 270 -9.73 29.24 11.57
N TYR A 271 -9.18 28.44 12.49
CA TYR A 271 -7.82 28.56 13.00
C TYR A 271 -7.18 27.18 13.02
N TRP A 272 -5.89 27.07 12.73
CA TRP A 272 -5.17 25.80 12.78
C TRP A 272 -3.77 25.98 13.36
N ASN A 273 -3.13 24.87 13.76
CA ASN A 273 -1.75 24.89 14.24
C ASN A 273 -0.75 24.62 13.10
N ASP A 274 0.52 24.85 13.41
CA ASP A 274 1.70 24.80 12.54
C ASP A 274 2.45 23.45 12.60
N ILE A 275 1.86 22.41 13.21
CA ILE A 275 2.55 21.12 13.39
C ILE A 275 2.99 20.48 12.07
N ALA A 276 2.26 20.75 10.98
CA ALA A 276 2.58 20.25 9.65
C ALA A 276 3.87 20.86 9.08
N GLU A 277 4.20 22.10 9.44
CA GLU A 277 5.37 22.86 8.96
C GLU A 277 6.68 22.28 9.51
N GLN A 278 6.62 21.46 10.56
CA GLN A 278 7.76 20.81 11.19
C GLN A 278 7.88 19.34 10.77
N SER A 279 7.08 18.91 9.79
CA SER A 279 7.10 17.54 9.30
C SER A 279 8.37 17.28 8.50
N VAL A 280 9.00 16.15 8.78
CA VAL A 280 10.17 15.67 8.05
C VAL A 280 9.84 14.31 7.45
N ASP A 281 10.06 14.19 6.15
CA ASP A 281 10.03 12.95 5.41
C ASP A 281 11.43 12.33 5.33
N ARG A 282 11.50 11.00 5.38
CA ARG A 282 12.78 10.28 5.36
C ARG A 282 13.48 10.42 4.01
N ILE A 283 12.70 10.52 2.94
CA ILE A 283 13.16 10.51 1.57
C ILE A 283 13.26 11.94 1.06
N THR A 284 12.22 12.76 1.19
CA THR A 284 12.20 14.14 0.66
C THR A 284 12.77 15.19 1.62
N GLY A 285 12.92 14.86 2.91
CA GLY A 285 13.46 15.78 3.92
C GLY A 285 12.40 16.73 4.46
N GLU A 286 12.74 18.00 4.62
CA GLU A 286 11.78 19.06 4.94
C GLU A 286 11.11 19.51 3.63
N ASP A 287 9.90 19.03 3.35
CA ASP A 287 9.22 19.22 2.07
C ASP A 287 7.80 19.80 2.17
N PHE A 288 7.41 20.29 3.35
CA PHE A 288 6.13 20.97 3.56
C PHE A 288 5.99 22.19 2.61
N GLU A 289 4.81 22.35 2.00
CA GLU A 289 4.57 23.45 1.05
C GLU A 289 3.37 24.33 1.41
N GLY A 290 2.30 23.78 1.99
CA GLY A 290 1.16 24.63 2.32
C GLY A 290 -0.09 23.96 2.86
N TYR A 291 -1.16 24.76 2.93
CA TYR A 291 -2.47 24.39 3.41
C TYR A 291 -3.57 24.61 2.36
N LYS A 292 -4.49 23.64 2.26
CA LYS A 292 -5.75 23.77 1.51
C LYS A 292 -6.94 23.71 2.44
N ILE A 293 -7.93 24.56 2.17
CA ILE A 293 -9.19 24.61 2.92
C ILE A 293 -10.31 24.09 2.03
N TYR A 294 -11.05 23.11 2.54
CA TYR A 294 -12.24 22.56 1.89
C TYR A 294 -13.48 22.89 2.71
N LYS A 295 -14.60 23.03 2.01
CA LYS A 295 -15.92 23.26 2.61
C LYS A 295 -16.96 22.40 1.93
N ALA A 296 -17.84 21.81 2.72
CA ALA A 296 -18.98 21.06 2.25
C ALA A 296 -20.17 21.18 3.20
N THR A 297 -21.35 20.81 2.72
CA THR A 297 -22.58 20.66 3.53
C THR A 297 -22.87 19.21 3.88
N ASN A 298 -22.08 18.27 3.37
CA ASN A 298 -22.18 16.85 3.67
C ASN A 298 -20.80 16.21 3.92
N THR A 299 -20.81 15.04 4.54
CA THR A 299 -19.57 14.33 4.92
C THR A 299 -18.79 13.74 3.75
N GLN A 300 -19.40 13.66 2.56
CA GLN A 300 -18.76 13.13 1.35
C GLN A 300 -18.14 14.25 0.48
N TYR A 301 -18.19 15.50 0.93
CA TYR A 301 -17.67 16.66 0.19
C TYR A 301 -18.20 16.80 -1.25
N THR A 302 -19.39 16.27 -1.54
CA THR A 302 -19.91 16.24 -2.92
C THR A 302 -20.23 17.62 -3.50
N ASP A 303 -20.41 18.63 -2.64
CA ASP A 303 -20.69 20.02 -3.02
C ASP A 303 -19.46 20.93 -2.96
N SER A 304 -18.27 20.38 -2.68
CA SER A 304 -17.00 21.13 -2.69
C SER A 304 -16.39 21.29 -4.10
N GLY A 305 -17.09 20.83 -5.14
CA GLY A 305 -16.54 20.70 -6.49
C GLY A 305 -15.64 19.47 -6.63
N VAL A 306 -15.38 19.08 -7.87
CA VAL A 306 -14.63 17.85 -8.20
C VAL A 306 -13.60 18.13 -9.28
N ILE A 307 -12.41 17.57 -9.10
CA ILE A 307 -11.37 17.46 -10.11
C ILE A 307 -11.42 16.03 -10.63
N THR A 308 -11.61 15.89 -11.94
CA THR A 308 -11.63 14.60 -12.61
C THR A 308 -10.31 14.32 -13.28
N ASP A 309 -9.99 13.03 -13.41
CA ASP A 309 -8.88 12.59 -14.25
C ASP A 309 -9.14 12.83 -15.74
N ALA A 310 -8.16 12.51 -16.59
CA ALA A 310 -8.29 12.62 -18.04
C ALA A 310 -9.39 11.72 -18.65
N PHE A 311 -9.95 10.79 -17.86
CA PHE A 311 -10.98 9.83 -18.26
C PHE A 311 -12.37 10.18 -17.72
N GLY A 312 -12.49 11.25 -16.91
CA GLY A 312 -13.74 11.73 -16.33
C GLY A 312 -14.10 11.09 -14.98
N THR A 313 -13.18 10.34 -14.36
CA THR A 313 -13.37 9.78 -13.01
C THR A 313 -13.07 10.85 -11.95
N PRO A 314 -13.98 11.09 -10.99
CA PRO A 314 -13.74 11.94 -9.82
C PRO A 314 -12.52 11.47 -9.00
N LYS A 315 -11.50 12.31 -8.83
CA LYS A 315 -10.32 11.97 -7.99
C LYS A 315 -10.14 12.90 -6.78
N PHE A 316 -10.33 14.21 -6.96
CA PHE A 316 -10.13 15.19 -5.87
C PHE A 316 -11.28 16.17 -5.74
N ASN A 317 -11.30 16.90 -4.62
CA ASN A 317 -12.20 18.02 -4.39
C ASN A 317 -11.52 19.34 -4.74
N ILE A 318 -12.30 20.40 -5.00
CA ILE A 318 -11.74 21.74 -5.24
C ILE A 318 -11.61 22.45 -3.88
N PRO A 319 -10.41 22.92 -3.49
CA PRO A 319 -10.26 23.72 -2.30
C PRO A 319 -10.90 25.10 -2.50
N ILE A 320 -11.55 25.62 -1.46
CA ILE A 320 -12.10 26.98 -1.47
C ILE A 320 -11.04 28.04 -1.22
N LYS A 321 -9.92 27.66 -0.61
CA LYS A 321 -8.77 28.51 -0.35
C LYS A 321 -7.50 27.67 -0.26
N GLN A 322 -6.39 28.23 -0.69
CA GLN A 322 -5.05 27.64 -0.59
C GLN A 322 -4.10 28.74 -0.07
N PHE A 323 -3.19 28.33 0.80
CA PHE A 323 -2.08 29.12 1.33
C PHE A 323 -0.82 28.29 1.24
N ASP A 324 0.27 28.91 0.82
CA ASP A 324 1.51 28.21 0.47
C ASP A 324 2.71 29.04 0.93
N GLU A 325 3.86 28.38 1.04
CA GLU A 325 5.12 29.06 1.35
C GLU A 325 5.48 30.08 0.27
N ILE A 326 6.44 30.96 0.57
CA ILE A 326 6.97 31.90 -0.41
C ILE A 326 8.35 31.40 -0.79
N ASN A 327 8.40 30.57 -1.82
CA ASN A 327 9.59 29.85 -2.27
C ASN A 327 9.57 29.65 -3.80
N GLU A 328 10.43 28.78 -4.32
CA GLU A 328 10.54 28.42 -5.73
C GLU A 328 9.48 27.41 -6.22
N TYR A 329 8.74 26.77 -5.32
CA TYR A 329 7.78 25.70 -5.60
C TYR A 329 6.38 26.28 -5.88
N GLU A 330 6.23 26.94 -7.01
CA GLU A 330 4.96 27.53 -7.44
C GLU A 330 4.33 26.82 -8.65
N ASP A 331 3.05 27.10 -8.89
CA ASP A 331 2.26 26.58 -10.00
C ASP A 331 2.06 25.05 -9.95
N PHE A 332 1.89 24.39 -11.10
CA PHE A 332 1.70 22.95 -11.18
C PHE A 332 3.01 22.19 -11.03
N PHE A 333 3.00 21.16 -10.18
CA PHE A 333 4.05 20.15 -10.13
C PHE A 333 4.22 19.52 -11.54
N PRO A 334 5.45 19.38 -12.08
CA PRO A 334 5.66 18.88 -13.44
C PRO A 334 5.17 17.45 -13.71
N GLY A 335 4.97 16.63 -12.69
CA GLY A 335 4.40 15.29 -12.78
C GLY A 335 2.87 15.25 -12.73
N HIS A 336 2.28 14.08 -13.03
CA HIS A 336 0.83 13.90 -12.99
C HIS A 336 0.43 12.48 -12.58
N VAL A 337 -0.79 12.34 -12.05
CA VAL A 337 -1.46 11.04 -11.85
C VAL A 337 -2.72 11.01 -12.69
N ASP A 338 -2.84 10.04 -13.60
CA ASP A 338 -3.99 9.90 -14.51
C ASP A 338 -4.35 11.21 -15.27
N GLY A 339 -3.34 12.03 -15.58
CA GLY A 339 -3.49 13.32 -16.25
C GLY A 339 -3.88 14.49 -15.34
N ILE A 340 -3.90 14.30 -14.02
CA ILE A 340 -4.09 15.36 -13.04
C ILE A 340 -2.72 15.83 -12.54
N GLN A 341 -2.44 17.10 -12.72
CA GLN A 341 -1.28 17.76 -12.11
C GLN A 341 -1.66 18.34 -10.74
N PHE A 342 -0.75 18.26 -9.78
CA PHE A 342 -0.95 18.84 -8.47
C PHE A 342 -0.57 20.32 -8.50
N TYR A 343 -1.43 21.20 -7.97
CA TYR A 343 -1.16 22.64 -7.90
C TYR A 343 -0.53 23.00 -6.55
N LEU A 344 0.73 23.40 -6.56
CA LEU A 344 1.55 23.73 -5.38
C LEU A 344 1.21 25.10 -4.80
N GLY A 345 0.82 26.06 -5.64
CA GLY A 345 0.35 27.35 -5.16
C GLY A 345 0.80 28.52 -6.03
N SER A 346 0.83 29.70 -5.43
CA SER A 346 1.16 30.97 -6.10
C SER A 346 1.90 31.95 -5.18
N ASN A 347 2.64 31.43 -4.21
CA ASN A 347 3.43 32.16 -3.23
C ASN A 347 2.60 33.15 -2.39
N THR A 348 1.50 32.66 -1.79
CA THR A 348 0.56 33.51 -1.04
C THR A 348 0.97 33.78 0.41
N GLY A 349 1.89 33.00 0.95
CA GLY A 349 2.34 33.07 2.33
C GLY A 349 1.44 32.29 3.29
N LEU A 350 2.08 31.64 4.27
CA LEU A 350 1.38 30.87 5.29
C LEU A 350 0.60 31.78 6.23
N VAL A 351 -0.60 31.32 6.55
CA VAL A 351 -1.46 31.89 7.59
C VAL A 351 -2.04 30.74 8.41
N HIS A 352 -2.52 31.07 9.61
CA HIS A 352 -3.15 30.12 10.52
C HIS A 352 -4.58 30.51 10.87
N THR A 353 -5.17 31.39 10.07
CA THR A 353 -6.53 31.88 10.23
C THR A 353 -7.14 32.25 8.89
N TRP A 354 -8.40 31.90 8.70
CA TRP A 354 -9.16 32.30 7.52
C TRP A 354 -10.65 32.40 7.81
N THR A 355 -11.31 33.44 7.29
CA THR A 355 -12.74 33.68 7.49
C THR A 355 -13.53 33.45 6.21
N ASP A 356 -14.49 32.53 6.29
CA ASP A 356 -15.55 32.34 5.30
C ASP A 356 -16.74 33.25 5.59
N SER A 357 -17.07 34.15 4.68
CA SER A 357 -18.26 35.01 4.73
C SER A 357 -19.39 34.56 3.80
N ASN A 358 -19.26 33.41 3.14
CA ASN A 358 -20.24 32.84 2.22
C ASN A 358 -20.98 31.67 2.87
N VAL A 359 -21.53 31.88 4.06
CA VAL A 359 -22.29 30.87 4.81
C VAL A 359 -23.68 31.37 5.14
N ILE A 360 -24.61 30.42 5.27
CA ILE A 360 -26.01 30.70 5.63
C ILE A 360 -26.22 30.22 7.06
N ASN A 361 -26.77 31.09 7.91
CA ASN A 361 -27.10 30.71 9.28
C ASN A 361 -28.05 29.51 9.35
N GLY A 362 -27.84 28.65 10.34
CA GLY A 362 -28.61 27.43 10.55
C GLY A 362 -28.22 26.26 9.63
N HIS A 363 -27.35 26.47 8.63
CA HIS A 363 -26.80 25.38 7.83
C HIS A 363 -25.57 24.76 8.51
N ARG A 364 -25.48 23.44 8.51
CA ARG A 364 -24.28 22.74 8.97
C ARG A 364 -23.25 22.70 7.85
N TYR A 365 -22.04 23.14 8.18
CA TYR A 365 -20.89 23.05 7.31
C TYR A 365 -19.83 22.11 7.91
N PHE A 366 -19.08 21.48 7.03
CA PHE A 366 -17.89 20.69 7.31
C PHE A 366 -16.71 21.40 6.65
N TYR A 367 -15.75 21.80 7.48
CA TYR A 367 -14.50 22.40 7.00
C TYR A 367 -13.34 21.45 7.27
N ALA A 368 -12.46 21.30 6.29
CA ALA A 368 -11.19 20.61 6.45
C ALA A 368 -10.05 21.56 6.13
N VAL A 369 -8.99 21.51 6.93
CA VAL A 369 -7.69 22.13 6.61
C VAL A 369 -6.71 20.99 6.38
N THR A 370 -6.22 20.83 5.17
CA THR A 370 -5.21 19.81 4.83
C THR A 370 -3.87 20.48 4.62
N ALA A 371 -2.80 19.87 5.10
CA ALA A 371 -1.43 20.18 4.72
C ALA A 371 -1.01 19.36 3.50
N TYR A 372 -0.12 19.90 2.68
CA TYR A 372 0.52 19.20 1.57
C TYR A 372 2.00 19.56 1.45
N ASP A 373 2.77 18.65 0.87
CA ASP A 373 4.19 18.80 0.54
C ASP A 373 4.39 19.15 -0.94
N HIS A 374 5.62 19.50 -1.33
CA HIS A 374 5.98 19.78 -2.73
C HIS A 374 6.49 18.55 -3.50
N GLY A 375 6.61 17.38 -2.85
CA GLY A 375 7.20 16.17 -3.43
C GLY A 375 8.66 16.36 -3.89
N SER A 376 9.13 15.54 -4.81
CA SER A 376 10.47 15.68 -5.39
C SER A 376 10.52 15.18 -6.83
N ILE A 377 10.91 16.05 -7.77
CA ILE A 377 11.08 15.69 -9.18
C ILE A 377 12.27 14.73 -9.34
N GLU A 378 13.38 15.00 -8.65
CA GLU A 378 14.61 14.21 -8.76
C GLU A 378 14.41 12.77 -8.26
N LYS A 379 13.57 12.59 -7.24
CA LYS A 379 13.26 11.29 -6.65
C LYS A 379 11.98 10.67 -7.21
N GLU A 380 11.37 11.30 -8.22
CA GLU A 380 10.09 10.89 -8.83
C GLU A 380 8.93 10.73 -7.81
N ILE A 381 8.96 11.50 -6.73
CA ILE A 381 7.94 11.49 -5.68
C ILE A 381 6.94 12.61 -5.97
N LEU A 382 5.67 12.22 -6.12
CA LEU A 382 4.57 13.16 -6.31
C LEU A 382 4.21 13.86 -4.99
N PRO A 383 3.69 15.10 -5.04
CA PRO A 383 3.16 15.78 -3.88
C PRO A 383 2.08 14.96 -3.16
N ALA A 384 2.12 14.90 -1.82
CA ALA A 384 1.08 14.29 -1.00
C ALA A 384 0.31 15.32 -0.18
N GLU A 385 -0.96 15.01 0.06
CA GLU A 385 -1.87 15.85 0.85
C GLU A 385 -2.51 15.01 1.97
N THR A 386 -2.58 15.60 3.16
CA THR A 386 -3.20 14.97 4.33
C THR A 386 -4.69 14.65 4.10
N SER A 387 -5.14 13.52 4.66
CA SER A 387 -6.55 13.10 4.53
C SER A 387 -7.53 14.03 5.28
N LYS A 388 -8.80 14.04 4.85
CA LYS A 388 -9.88 14.87 5.42
C LYS A 388 -11.08 14.03 5.86
N PHE A 389 -10.85 13.07 6.75
CA PHE A 389 -11.87 12.10 7.16
C PHE A 389 -12.98 12.72 8.01
N VAL A 390 -14.24 12.43 7.62
CA VAL A 390 -15.43 12.70 8.42
C VAL A 390 -16.53 11.68 8.09
N THR A 391 -17.23 11.25 9.13
CA THR A 391 -18.42 10.41 8.99
C THR A 391 -19.50 10.82 9.99
N MET A 392 -20.72 10.35 9.76
CA MET A 392 -21.87 10.63 10.62
C MET A 392 -22.61 9.32 10.91
N ASP A 393 -22.84 9.05 12.19
CA ASP A 393 -23.61 7.87 12.58
C ASP A 393 -25.12 8.05 12.34
N ARG A 394 -25.89 6.96 12.48
CA ARG A 394 -27.36 7.01 12.34
C ARG A 394 -28.05 7.90 13.39
N GLY A 395 -27.36 8.25 14.48
CA GLY A 395 -27.82 9.16 15.51
C GLY A 395 -27.51 10.64 15.23
N GLY A 396 -26.82 10.95 14.12
CA GLY A 396 -26.42 12.31 13.76
C GLY A 396 -25.17 12.80 14.50
N ARG A 397 -24.44 11.92 15.21
CA ARG A 397 -23.15 12.24 15.79
C ARG A 397 -22.11 12.25 14.68
N VAL A 398 -21.40 13.36 14.57
CA VAL A 398 -20.30 13.52 13.62
C VAL A 398 -19.02 13.03 14.27
N ILE A 399 -18.26 12.22 13.54
CA ILE A 399 -16.92 11.75 13.90
C ILE A 399 -15.96 12.35 12.86
N THR A 400 -14.99 13.16 13.31
CA THR A 400 -14.04 13.87 12.45
C THR A 400 -12.60 13.50 12.80
N ALA A 401 -11.71 13.60 11.82
CA ALA A 401 -10.28 13.74 12.07
C ALA A 401 -9.97 15.11 12.70
N ARG A 402 -8.78 15.26 13.30
CA ARG A 402 -8.38 16.50 14.02
C ARG A 402 -8.29 17.74 13.12
N ASN A 403 -8.11 17.53 11.81
CA ASN A 403 -8.05 18.57 10.80
C ASN A 403 -9.41 18.89 10.16
N VAL A 404 -10.50 18.28 10.66
CA VAL A 404 -11.87 18.51 10.18
C VAL A 404 -12.75 18.99 11.33
N ILE A 405 -13.53 20.03 11.10
CA ILE A 405 -14.47 20.61 12.08
C ILE A 405 -15.86 20.81 11.46
N THR A 406 -16.90 20.57 12.27
CA THR A 406 -18.28 20.87 11.92
C THR A 406 -18.77 22.09 12.68
N VAL A 407 -19.42 23.01 11.97
CA VAL A 407 -19.96 24.24 12.55
C VAL A 407 -21.32 24.58 11.95
N VAL A 408 -22.15 25.25 12.73
CA VAL A 408 -23.42 25.84 12.30
C VAL A 408 -23.35 27.32 12.68
N PRO A 409 -23.20 28.25 11.72
CA PRO A 409 -23.26 29.68 12.00
C PRO A 409 -24.67 30.06 12.42
N ASP A 410 -24.78 31.03 13.32
CA ASP A 410 -26.05 31.49 13.85
C ASP A 410 -25.98 32.99 14.15
N ALA A 411 -27.13 33.64 14.07
CA ALA A 411 -27.27 35.04 14.43
C ALA A 411 -27.27 35.20 15.95
N PRO A 412 -26.77 36.34 16.48
CA PRO A 412 -26.91 36.63 17.89
C PRO A 412 -28.39 36.64 18.31
N SER A 413 -28.67 36.18 19.53
CA SER A 413 -30.02 36.19 20.07
C SER A 413 -30.57 37.61 20.19
N ILE A 414 -31.90 37.75 20.07
CA ILE A 414 -32.55 39.06 20.17
C ILE A 414 -32.25 39.69 21.55
N GLY A 415 -31.68 40.91 21.55
CA GLY A 415 -31.28 41.61 22.76
C GLY A 415 -29.86 41.29 23.27
N TYR A 416 -29.06 40.52 22.52
CA TYR A 416 -27.63 40.37 22.80
C TYR A 416 -26.92 41.73 22.71
N VAL A 417 -26.22 42.09 23.78
CA VAL A 417 -25.32 43.25 23.82
C VAL A 417 -23.90 42.71 23.93
N PRO A 418 -23.02 42.95 22.93
CA PRO A 418 -21.65 42.49 23.01
C PRO A 418 -20.93 43.13 24.19
N ALA A 419 -19.93 42.43 24.73
CA ALA A 419 -19.06 43.04 25.73
C ALA A 419 -18.36 44.27 25.11
N PRO A 420 -18.23 45.39 25.83
CA PRO A 420 -17.53 46.56 25.31
C PRO A 420 -16.08 46.21 24.96
N GLU A 421 -15.64 46.60 23.76
CA GLU A 421 -14.31 46.29 23.21
C GLU A 421 -13.14 46.83 24.08
N LYS A 422 -13.42 47.82 24.94
CA LYS A 422 -12.45 48.40 25.86
C LYS A 422 -12.76 47.96 27.30
N ARG A 423 -11.76 47.33 27.91
CA ARG A 423 -11.76 46.98 29.33
C ARG A 423 -11.43 48.22 30.15
N ASP A 424 -12.45 48.87 30.71
CA ASP A 424 -12.22 49.81 31.81
C ASP A 424 -11.80 48.99 33.04
N VAL A 425 -10.48 48.94 33.27
CA VAL A 425 -9.92 48.35 34.48
C VAL A 425 -10.26 49.29 35.62
N TYR A 426 -11.27 48.95 36.42
CA TYR A 426 -11.50 49.65 37.68
C TYR A 426 -10.30 49.38 38.61
N PRO A 427 -9.56 50.41 39.05
CA PRO A 427 -8.53 50.23 40.06
C PRO A 427 -9.19 49.74 41.35
N ILE A 428 -8.57 48.73 41.96
CA ILE A 428 -8.98 48.12 43.24
C ILE A 428 -8.90 49.17 44.36
#